data_AF-A0A6P8VBV4-F1
#
_entry.id   AF-A0A6P8VBV4-F1
#
_cell.length_a   1.000
_cell.length_b   1.000
_cell.length_c   1.000
_cell.angle_alpha   90.00
_cell.angle_beta   90.00
_cell.angle_gamma   90.00
#
_symmetry.space_group_name_H-M   'P 1'
#
loop_
_entity.id
_entity.type
_entity.pdbx_description
1 polymer ?
#
loop_
_entity_poly.entity_id
_entity_poly.type
_entity_poly.pdbx_seq_one_letter_code
_entity_poly.pdbx_strand_id
1 'polypeptide(L)'
;MALFRKRLAFSQFFSQTVWFLLLSVSLAATDSMADKTQLPSRDRCLKGREEKMVVAGLTGHNEVVRVVYSPEDVSLEVLLKRFWEKHDPTQGMRQQNDRGTQYRSAIYTSNPTQQDLALKSKVAFQQELDKKGYGPITTEILEGQQFYYAEDHHQQYLKKVPKGYCGLKGTGVSCPIGARKDEL
;
A
#
# COMPACT_ATOMS: atom_id res chain seq x y z
N MET A 1 -19.93 3.30 29.87
CA MET A 1 -20.04 2.05 29.06
C MET A 1 -18.72 1.82 28.35
N ALA A 2 -18.33 0.56 28.12
CA ALA A 2 -16.95 0.21 27.75
C ALA A 2 -16.65 0.30 26.24
N LEU A 3 -15.39 0.70 25.98
CA LEU A 3 -14.56 0.53 24.78
C LEU A 3 -15.18 -0.05 23.50
N PHE A 4 -14.92 0.65 22.37
CA PHE A 4 -14.60 -0.01 21.11
C PHE A 4 -13.38 0.62 20.40
N ARG A 5 -12.24 0.71 21.10
CA ARG A 5 -10.93 0.99 20.48
C ARG A 5 -10.52 -0.18 19.56
N LYS A 6 -10.97 -0.16 18.31
CA LYS A 6 -10.43 -1.02 17.25
C LYS A 6 -8.98 -0.60 16.98
N ARG A 7 -8.03 -1.23 17.67
CA ARG A 7 -6.65 -1.28 17.18
C ARG A 7 -6.70 -1.79 15.74
N LEU A 8 -6.24 -1.00 14.76
CA LEU A 8 -6.11 -1.45 13.38
C LEU A 8 -5.09 -2.59 13.31
N ALA A 9 -5.58 -3.83 13.38
CA ALA A 9 -4.78 -5.02 13.17
C ALA A 9 -4.49 -5.16 11.67
N PHE A 10 -3.39 -4.51 11.24
CA PHE A 10 -2.89 -4.54 9.86
C PHE A 10 -2.66 -5.98 9.33
N SER A 11 -2.59 -6.99 10.22
CA SER A 11 -2.40 -8.40 9.90
C SER A 11 -3.54 -9.10 9.16
N GLN A 12 -4.72 -8.48 9.00
CA GLN A 12 -5.89 -9.13 8.37
C GLN A 12 -6.11 -8.83 6.88
N PHE A 13 -5.23 -8.07 6.21
CA PHE A 13 -5.53 -7.50 4.89
C PHE A 13 -5.01 -8.23 3.64
N PHE A 14 -4.02 -9.12 3.74
CA PHE A 14 -3.16 -9.47 2.60
C PHE A 14 -3.42 -10.82 1.93
N SER A 15 -2.78 -11.03 0.78
CA SER A 15 -2.44 -12.29 0.09
C SER A 15 -3.38 -12.79 -1.01
N GLN A 16 -2.86 -13.75 -1.77
CA GLN A 16 -2.91 -13.83 -3.23
C GLN A 16 -2.69 -12.47 -3.89
N THR A 17 -1.42 -12.17 -4.19
CA THR A 17 -1.10 -11.46 -5.46
C THR A 17 -1.80 -10.10 -5.60
N VAL A 18 -1.75 -9.27 -4.54
CA VAL A 18 -2.20 -7.87 -4.47
C VAL A 18 -1.36 -7.16 -3.39
N TRP A 19 -0.60 -6.08 -3.67
CA TRP A 19 0.45 -5.61 -2.73
C TRP A 19 0.52 -4.11 -2.37
N PHE A 20 0.71 -3.19 -3.33
CA PHE A 20 1.28 -1.86 -3.05
C PHE A 20 0.26 -0.77 -2.67
N LEU A 21 0.69 0.26 -1.93
CA LEU A 21 -0.21 1.15 -1.20
C LEU A 21 -0.91 2.19 -2.10
N LEU A 22 -2.21 2.03 -2.39
CA LEU A 22 -3.05 3.16 -2.82
C LEU A 22 -3.58 3.86 -1.57
N LEU A 23 -3.00 4.99 -1.25
CA LEU A 23 -3.30 5.73 -0.04
C LEU A 23 -4.40 6.76 -0.35
N SER A 24 -5.59 6.53 0.21
CA SER A 24 -6.71 7.48 0.09
C SER A 24 -7.17 7.95 1.46
N VAL A 25 -6.84 9.19 1.79
CA VAL A 25 -7.51 9.96 2.84
C VAL A 25 -8.81 10.51 2.26
N SER A 26 -9.94 10.05 2.78
CA SER A 26 -11.12 10.90 2.81
C SER A 26 -10.95 11.86 3.97
N LEU A 27 -10.97 13.16 3.68
CA LEU A 27 -11.09 14.18 4.72
C LEU A 27 -12.49 14.02 5.33
N ALA A 28 -12.58 13.39 6.49
CA ALA A 28 -13.80 13.38 7.28
C ALA A 28 -13.96 14.76 7.93
N ALA A 29 -14.40 15.73 7.12
CA ALA A 29 -15.06 16.90 7.66
C ALA A 29 -16.24 16.43 8.52
N THR A 30 -16.45 17.10 9.65
CA THR A 30 -17.46 16.72 10.63
C THR A 30 -18.86 16.84 10.05
N ASP A 31 -19.44 15.71 9.63
CA ASP A 31 -20.86 15.59 9.40
C ASP A 31 -21.38 14.21 9.81
N SER A 32 -22.66 14.20 10.17
CA SER A 32 -23.41 13.10 10.77
C SER A 32 -23.18 11.72 10.11
N MET A 33 -23.20 10.65 10.92
CA MET A 33 -23.21 9.26 10.45
C MET A 33 -24.55 8.88 9.79
N ALA A 34 -24.92 9.55 8.70
CA ALA A 34 -26.24 9.47 8.09
C ALA A 34 -26.28 9.72 6.56
N ASP A 35 -25.22 9.37 5.81
CA ASP A 35 -25.38 9.12 4.37
C ASP A 35 -24.72 7.80 3.95
N LYS A 36 -25.46 7.01 3.16
CA LYS A 36 -25.09 5.68 2.62
C LYS A 36 -24.95 5.74 1.09
N THR A 37 -24.39 6.81 0.55
CA THR A 37 -24.12 6.97 -0.88
C THR A 37 -22.62 7.30 -1.09
N GLN A 38 -21.80 6.53 -1.81
CA GLN A 38 -22.00 5.24 -2.47
C GLN A 38 -20.80 4.34 -2.13
N LEU A 39 -21.02 3.12 -1.63
CA LEU A 39 -19.98 2.09 -1.71
C LEU A 39 -19.79 1.72 -3.19
N PRO A 40 -18.55 1.58 -3.69
CA PRO A 40 -18.33 1.11 -5.06
C PRO A 40 -18.94 -0.28 -5.21
N SER A 41 -19.92 -0.40 -6.11
CA SER A 41 -20.62 -1.64 -6.39
C SER A 41 -19.69 -2.69 -7.00
N ARG A 42 -20.14 -3.96 -6.98
CA ARG A 42 -19.43 -5.12 -7.56
C ARG A 42 -19.07 -4.95 -9.04
N ASP A 43 -19.68 -3.97 -9.71
CA ASP A 43 -19.48 -3.64 -11.12
C ASP A 43 -18.07 -3.09 -11.43
N ARG A 44 -17.30 -2.66 -10.42
CA ARG A 44 -15.88 -2.26 -10.54
C ARG A 44 -14.88 -3.35 -10.10
N CYS A 45 -15.34 -4.59 -9.95
CA CYS A 45 -14.48 -5.75 -9.80
C CYS A 45 -13.89 -6.16 -11.16
N LEU A 46 -12.59 -6.43 -11.22
CA LEU A 46 -11.97 -7.11 -12.35
C LEU A 46 -12.69 -8.45 -12.56
N LYS A 47 -12.91 -8.82 -13.82
CA LYS A 47 -13.44 -10.14 -14.19
C LYS A 47 -12.26 -11.08 -14.43
N GLY A 48 -12.37 -12.37 -14.11
CA GLY A 48 -11.30 -13.37 -14.30
C GLY A 48 -10.69 -13.56 -15.71
N ARG A 49 -11.10 -12.78 -16.74
CA ARG A 49 -10.30 -12.59 -17.97
C ARG A 49 -9.30 -11.44 -17.85
N GLU A 50 -9.72 -10.31 -17.28
CA GLU A 50 -8.87 -9.14 -17.00
C GLU A 50 -7.82 -9.46 -15.94
N GLU A 51 -8.20 -10.17 -14.87
CA GLU A 51 -7.25 -10.65 -13.85
C GLU A 51 -6.16 -11.54 -14.47
N LYS A 52 -6.52 -12.49 -15.34
CA LYS A 52 -5.55 -13.29 -16.09
C LYS A 52 -4.64 -12.44 -16.98
N MET A 53 -5.12 -11.32 -17.52
CA MET A 53 -4.28 -10.38 -18.26
C MET A 53 -3.37 -9.54 -17.36
N VAL A 54 -3.76 -9.24 -16.12
CA VAL A 54 -2.88 -8.65 -15.08
C VAL A 54 -1.77 -9.63 -14.70
N VAL A 55 -2.12 -10.89 -14.41
CA VAL A 55 -1.16 -11.96 -14.08
C VAL A 55 -0.20 -12.23 -15.26
N ALA A 56 -0.69 -12.13 -16.50
CA ALA A 56 0.13 -12.21 -17.72
C ALA A 56 0.93 -10.93 -18.03
N GLY A 57 0.79 -9.85 -17.24
CA GLY A 57 1.50 -8.58 -17.43
C GLY A 57 1.06 -7.73 -18.63
N LEU A 58 -0.05 -8.09 -19.29
CA LEU A 58 -0.49 -7.52 -20.58
C LEU A 58 -1.28 -6.21 -20.46
N THR A 59 -1.62 -5.78 -19.24
CA THR A 59 -2.48 -4.61 -18.99
C THR A 59 -1.73 -3.36 -18.52
N GLY A 60 -0.47 -3.50 -18.11
CA GLY A 60 0.28 -2.43 -17.44
C GLY A 60 -0.21 -2.07 -16.02
N HIS A 61 -1.28 -2.72 -15.52
CA HIS A 61 -1.75 -2.54 -14.15
C HIS A 61 -0.68 -2.89 -13.12
N ASN A 62 -0.88 -2.40 -11.90
CA ASN A 62 -0.07 -2.73 -10.74
C ASN A 62 -0.96 -3.35 -9.66
N GLU A 63 -0.43 -4.33 -8.94
CA GLU A 63 -1.13 -4.96 -7.83
C GLU A 63 -1.12 -4.05 -6.60
N VAL A 64 -2.28 -3.48 -6.26
CA VAL A 64 -2.38 -2.46 -5.21
C VAL A 64 -3.42 -2.75 -4.13
N VAL A 65 -3.03 -2.54 -2.87
CA VAL A 65 -3.88 -2.53 -1.68
C VAL A 65 -4.30 -1.09 -1.39
N ARG A 66 -5.61 -0.81 -1.48
CA ARG A 66 -6.16 0.47 -1.04
C ARG A 66 -6.21 0.55 0.49
N VAL A 67 -5.55 1.56 1.06
CA VAL A 67 -5.56 1.82 2.51
C VAL A 67 -6.34 3.10 2.80
N VAL A 68 -7.33 2.94 3.68
CA VAL A 68 -8.14 4.00 4.28
C VAL A 68 -7.78 4.05 5.76
N TYR A 69 -7.51 5.25 6.29
CA TYR A 69 -7.05 5.46 7.65
C TYR A 69 -7.55 6.80 8.21
N SER A 70 -7.61 6.91 9.54
CA SER A 70 -7.82 8.19 10.22
C SER A 70 -6.47 8.83 10.56
N PRO A 71 -6.21 10.09 10.16
CA PRO A 71 -5.01 10.83 10.58
C PRO A 71 -4.87 11.00 12.10
N GLU A 72 -5.97 10.91 12.85
CA GLU A 72 -5.97 10.96 14.33
C GLU A 72 -5.40 9.68 14.96
N ASP A 73 -5.57 8.53 14.30
CA ASP A 73 -5.08 7.22 14.77
C ASP A 73 -3.66 6.89 14.26
N VAL A 74 -3.34 7.31 13.03
CA VAL A 74 -2.07 7.01 12.36
C VAL A 74 -1.74 8.06 11.30
N SER A 75 -0.52 8.60 11.33
CA SER A 75 -0.08 9.58 10.33
C SER A 75 0.34 8.91 9.02
N LEU A 76 0.43 9.71 7.94
CA LEU A 76 0.91 9.24 6.65
C LEU A 76 2.36 8.74 6.72
N GLU A 77 3.22 9.44 7.45
CA GLU A 77 4.63 9.09 7.62
C GLU A 77 4.79 7.70 8.24
N VAL A 78 3.91 7.30 9.17
CA VAL A 78 3.93 5.94 9.74
C VAL A 78 3.53 4.88 8.70
N LEU A 79 2.59 5.19 7.80
CA LEU A 79 2.19 4.29 6.71
C LEU A 79 3.29 4.18 5.64
N LEU A 80 3.92 5.31 5.28
CA LEU A 80 5.09 5.35 4.39
C LEU A 80 6.28 4.59 5.00
N LYS A 81 6.59 4.78 6.29
CA LYS A 81 7.67 4.07 7.00
C LYS A 81 7.47 2.56 6.88
N ARG A 82 6.24 2.10 7.15
CA ARG A 82 5.87 0.68 7.00
C ARG A 82 5.94 0.20 5.56
N PHE A 83 5.55 1.00 4.58
CA PHE A 83 5.69 0.66 3.17
C PHE A 83 7.16 0.39 2.82
N TRP A 84 8.06 1.33 3.13
CA TRP A 84 9.50 1.22 2.88
C TRP A 84 10.16 0.02 3.58
N GLU A 85 9.79 -0.25 4.83
CA GLU A 85 10.38 -1.33 5.63
C GLU A 85 9.85 -2.75 5.30
N LYS A 86 8.78 -2.89 4.52
CA LYS A 86 8.09 -4.18 4.30
C LYS A 86 8.35 -4.87 2.97
N HIS A 87 9.05 -4.22 2.03
CA HIS A 87 9.43 -4.80 0.75
C HIS A 87 10.81 -4.29 0.32
N ASP A 88 11.34 -4.83 -0.77
CA ASP A 88 12.54 -4.27 -1.41
C ASP A 88 12.12 -3.33 -2.57
N PRO A 89 12.33 -2.00 -2.45
CA PRO A 89 11.90 -1.03 -3.45
C PRO A 89 12.89 -0.83 -4.62
N THR A 90 14.03 -1.54 -4.64
CA THR A 90 15.08 -1.37 -5.67
C THR A 90 15.06 -2.47 -6.73
N GLN A 91 13.98 -3.27 -6.78
CA GLN A 91 13.92 -4.48 -7.60
C GLN A 91 13.33 -4.28 -9.01
N GLY A 92 12.67 -3.15 -9.28
CA GLY A 92 12.02 -2.86 -10.56
C GLY A 92 10.73 -3.64 -10.75
N MET A 93 10.61 -4.35 -11.87
CA MET A 93 9.43 -5.14 -12.25
C MET A 93 9.41 -6.54 -11.61
N ARG A 94 9.65 -6.60 -10.30
CA ARG A 94 9.53 -7.82 -9.46
C ARG A 94 9.43 -7.47 -7.98
N GLN A 95 8.94 -8.42 -7.18
CA GLN A 95 9.14 -8.47 -5.74
C GLN A 95 9.57 -9.88 -5.33
N GLN A 96 10.83 -10.01 -4.92
CA GLN A 96 11.50 -11.28 -4.62
C GLN A 96 11.35 -12.30 -5.75
N ASN A 97 10.56 -13.36 -5.55
CA ASN A 97 10.32 -14.41 -6.56
C ASN A 97 9.25 -14.02 -7.58
N ASP A 98 8.39 -13.04 -7.27
CA ASP A 98 7.26 -12.63 -8.09
C ASP A 98 7.75 -11.66 -9.18
N ARG A 99 7.69 -12.06 -10.45
CA ARG A 99 8.28 -11.31 -11.59
C ARG A 99 7.20 -10.84 -12.56
N GLY A 100 7.24 -9.56 -12.94
CA GLY A 100 6.22 -8.94 -13.78
C GLY A 100 6.01 -7.47 -13.44
N THR A 101 5.48 -6.70 -14.39
CA THR A 101 5.18 -5.28 -14.23
C THR A 101 4.14 -5.02 -13.14
N GLN A 102 3.26 -6.00 -12.88
CA GLN A 102 2.26 -5.97 -11.83
C GLN A 102 2.82 -6.08 -10.40
N TYR A 103 4.10 -6.44 -10.22
CA TYR A 103 4.76 -6.53 -8.92
C TYR A 103 5.71 -5.37 -8.62
N ARG A 104 5.62 -4.28 -9.38
CA ARG A 104 6.50 -3.11 -9.21
C ARG A 104 6.12 -2.31 -7.97
N SER A 105 7.11 -1.87 -7.21
CA SER A 105 6.90 -0.96 -6.09
C SER A 105 6.20 0.32 -6.56
N ALA A 106 5.10 0.71 -5.91
CA ALA A 106 4.41 1.96 -6.20
C ALA A 106 3.73 2.57 -4.97
N ILE A 107 3.56 3.89 -5.00
CA ILE A 107 2.72 4.66 -4.09
C ILE A 107 1.76 5.48 -4.94
N TYR A 108 0.46 5.23 -4.80
CA TYR A 108 -0.56 6.03 -5.46
C TYR A 108 -1.27 6.90 -4.42
N THR A 109 -1.23 8.21 -4.68
CA THR A 109 -1.69 9.25 -3.76
C THR A 109 -2.98 9.90 -4.27
N SER A 110 -3.75 10.47 -3.36
CA SER A 110 -5.07 11.05 -3.66
C SER A 110 -5.08 12.58 -3.67
N ASN A 111 -3.96 13.24 -3.36
CA ASN A 111 -3.78 14.70 -3.47
C ASN A 111 -2.28 15.08 -3.46
N PRO A 112 -1.92 16.33 -3.82
CA PRO A 112 -0.52 16.75 -3.93
C PRO A 112 0.25 16.74 -2.61
N THR A 113 -0.42 17.00 -1.47
CA THR A 113 0.21 16.97 -0.14
C THR A 113 0.70 15.58 0.22
N GLN A 114 -0.06 14.54 -0.12
CA GLN A 114 0.38 13.15 0.04
C GLN A 114 1.51 12.81 -0.92
N GLN A 115 1.48 13.32 -2.16
CA GLN A 115 2.54 13.09 -3.14
C GLN A 115 3.87 13.70 -2.68
N ASP A 116 3.86 14.93 -2.17
CA ASP A 116 5.04 15.60 -1.58
C ASP A 116 5.62 14.80 -0.40
N LEU A 117 4.78 14.34 0.52
CA LEU A 117 5.22 13.49 1.64
C LEU A 117 5.79 12.14 1.16
N ALA A 118 5.19 11.52 0.15
CA ALA A 118 5.69 10.30 -0.47
C ALA A 118 7.06 10.52 -1.14
N LEU A 119 7.22 11.61 -1.91
CA LEU A 119 8.48 11.97 -2.57
C LEU A 119 9.59 12.28 -1.55
N LYS A 120 9.30 13.06 -0.50
CA LYS A 120 10.23 13.31 0.61
C LYS A 120 10.65 12.02 1.31
N SER A 121 9.69 11.10 1.53
CA SER A 121 9.98 9.80 2.13
C SER A 121 10.87 8.90 1.25
N LYS A 122 10.71 8.96 -0.08
CA LYS A 122 11.56 8.25 -1.05
C LYS A 122 13.01 8.75 -0.96
N VAL A 123 13.22 10.06 -0.91
CA VAL A 123 14.57 10.64 -0.75
C VAL A 123 15.20 10.22 0.57
N ALA A 124 14.45 10.33 1.68
CA ALA A 124 14.94 9.94 3.00
C ALA A 124 15.28 8.43 3.10
N PHE A 125 14.50 7.56 2.46
CA PHE A 125 14.80 6.12 2.46
C PHE A 125 15.94 5.74 1.50
N GLN A 126 16.09 6.42 0.36
CA GLN A 126 17.23 6.22 -0.54
C GLN A 126 18.55 6.39 0.20
N GLN A 127 18.68 7.44 1.02
CA GLN A 127 19.88 7.71 1.80
C GLN A 127 20.26 6.56 2.75
N GLU A 128 19.29 5.84 3.33
CA GLU A 128 19.57 4.68 4.18
C GLU A 128 19.87 3.40 3.36
N LEU A 129 19.27 3.27 2.18
CA LEU A 129 19.58 2.19 1.23
C LEU A 129 21.00 2.31 0.64
N ASP A 130 21.43 3.53 0.31
CA ASP A 130 22.76 3.83 -0.22
C ASP A 130 23.85 3.41 0.78
N LYS A 131 23.67 3.73 2.07
CA LYS A 131 24.56 3.30 3.18
C LYS A 131 24.65 1.78 3.34
N LYS A 132 23.73 1.03 2.72
CA LYS A 132 23.64 -0.44 2.78
C LYS A 132 23.99 -1.09 1.43
N GLY A 133 24.44 -0.32 0.45
CA GLY A 133 24.85 -0.82 -0.87
C GLY A 133 23.70 -1.28 -1.77
N TYR A 134 22.47 -0.82 -1.50
CA TYR A 134 21.33 -1.06 -2.37
C TYR A 134 21.36 -0.14 -3.61
N GLY A 135 20.61 -0.50 -4.64
CA GLY A 135 20.45 0.30 -5.84
C GLY A 135 19.48 1.48 -5.69
N PRO A 136 19.21 2.22 -6.78
CA PRO A 136 18.19 3.27 -6.78
C PRO A 136 16.78 2.71 -6.56
N ILE A 137 15.96 3.45 -5.82
CA ILE A 137 14.55 3.14 -5.58
C ILE A 137 13.76 3.25 -6.90
N THR A 138 13.26 2.11 -7.33
CA THR A 138 12.41 1.95 -8.52
C THR A 138 10.94 2.29 -8.28
N THR A 139 10.55 2.66 -7.05
CA THR A 139 9.17 3.00 -6.69
C THR A 139 8.59 4.13 -7.54
N GLU A 140 7.48 3.82 -8.22
CA GLU A 140 6.62 4.73 -8.95
C GLU A 140 5.77 5.55 -7.96
N ILE A 141 5.70 6.88 -8.10
CA ILE A 141 4.91 7.75 -7.20
C ILE A 141 4.03 8.67 -8.05
N LEU A 142 2.74 8.38 -8.09
CA LEU A 142 1.75 9.08 -8.92
C LEU A 142 0.54 9.53 -8.09
N GLU A 143 -0.18 10.53 -8.60
CA GLU A 143 -1.46 10.98 -8.06
C GLU A 143 -2.62 10.47 -8.93
N GLY A 144 -3.83 10.37 -8.35
CA GLY A 144 -5.09 10.30 -9.12
C GLY A 144 -5.34 9.01 -9.89
N GLN A 145 -4.59 7.94 -9.58
CA GLN A 145 -4.70 6.67 -10.30
C GLN A 145 -6.04 5.98 -10.04
N GLN A 146 -6.65 5.45 -11.10
CA GLN A 146 -7.92 4.73 -11.01
C GLN A 146 -7.73 3.37 -10.32
N PHE A 147 -8.55 3.11 -9.30
CA PHE A 147 -8.55 1.85 -8.55
C PHE A 147 -9.65 0.91 -9.05
N TYR A 148 -9.27 -0.34 -9.31
CA TYR A 148 -10.16 -1.46 -9.64
C TYR A 148 -10.07 -2.50 -8.53
N TYR A 149 -11.21 -3.11 -8.16
CA TYR A 149 -11.20 -4.16 -7.13
C TYR A 149 -10.76 -5.49 -7.74
N ALA A 150 -9.79 -6.17 -7.12
CA ALA A 150 -9.52 -7.58 -7.40
C ALA A 150 -10.71 -8.46 -6.94
N GLU A 151 -10.84 -9.67 -7.50
CA GLU A 151 -11.90 -10.62 -7.15
C GLU A 151 -11.95 -10.93 -5.64
N ASP A 152 -13.12 -11.31 -5.12
CA ASP A 152 -13.35 -11.50 -3.67
C ASP A 152 -12.34 -12.47 -3.03
N HIS A 153 -11.87 -13.47 -3.78
CA HIS A 153 -10.97 -14.47 -3.25
C HIS A 153 -9.60 -13.89 -2.81
N HIS A 154 -9.13 -12.80 -3.43
CA HIS A 154 -7.97 -12.01 -2.98
C HIS A 154 -8.26 -11.16 -1.74
N GLN A 155 -9.52 -10.76 -1.53
CA GLN A 155 -9.89 -9.84 -0.46
C GLN A 155 -9.71 -10.51 0.91
N GLN A 156 -8.77 -9.98 1.71
CA GLN A 156 -8.41 -10.46 3.05
C GLN A 156 -7.97 -11.94 3.08
N TYR A 157 -7.27 -12.43 2.06
CA TYR A 157 -6.92 -13.84 1.92
C TYR A 157 -6.19 -14.47 3.12
N LEU A 158 -5.20 -13.82 3.76
CA LEU A 158 -4.52 -14.36 4.96
C LEU A 158 -5.45 -14.53 6.15
N LYS A 159 -6.56 -13.76 6.20
CA LYS A 159 -7.63 -13.99 7.18
C LYS A 159 -8.48 -15.20 6.82
N LYS A 160 -8.73 -15.42 5.51
CA LYS A 160 -9.42 -16.60 4.97
C LYS A 160 -8.55 -17.87 5.03
N VAL A 161 -7.23 -17.73 4.93
CA VAL A 161 -6.21 -18.80 4.83
C VAL A 161 -5.03 -18.46 5.76
N PRO A 162 -5.09 -18.81 7.06
CA PRO A 162 -4.11 -18.37 8.08
C PRO A 162 -2.67 -18.87 7.91
N LYS A 163 -2.43 -19.82 7.00
CA LYS A 163 -1.09 -20.31 6.60
C LYS A 163 -0.79 -20.03 5.12
N GLY A 164 -1.51 -19.09 4.51
CA GLY A 164 -1.29 -18.67 3.13
C GLY A 164 0.11 -18.08 2.94
N TYR A 165 0.65 -18.22 1.73
CA TYR A 165 1.96 -17.68 1.41
C TYR A 165 1.98 -16.15 1.57
N CYS A 166 3.05 -15.64 2.17
CA CYS A 166 3.39 -14.23 2.26
C CYS A 166 4.89 -14.10 2.04
N GLY A 167 5.29 -13.85 0.79
CA GLY A 167 6.70 -13.81 0.36
C GLY A 167 7.46 -12.54 0.75
N LEU A 168 6.79 -11.56 1.39
CA LEU A 168 7.37 -10.26 1.69
C LEU A 168 8.58 -10.38 2.64
N LYS A 169 9.73 -9.96 2.10
CA LYS A 169 10.93 -9.64 2.86
C LYS A 169 11.33 -8.22 2.49
N GLY A 170 11.32 -7.32 3.48
CA GLY A 170 11.92 -6.00 3.34
C GLY A 170 13.45 -6.08 3.27
N THR A 171 14.08 -4.95 2.97
CA THR A 171 15.55 -4.82 2.92
C THR A 171 16.23 -4.98 4.29
N GLY A 172 15.47 -4.94 5.39
CA GLY A 172 16.01 -4.87 6.75
C GLY A 172 16.55 -3.50 7.14
N VAL A 173 16.45 -2.51 6.25
CA VAL A 173 16.83 -1.11 6.49
C VAL A 173 15.67 -0.40 7.18
N SER A 174 15.93 0.29 8.29
CA SER A 174 14.92 1.12 8.96
C SER A 174 14.74 2.43 8.20
N CYS A 175 13.49 2.84 8.02
CA CYS A 175 13.15 4.11 7.40
C CYS A 175 13.16 5.24 8.44
N PRO A 176 13.84 6.38 8.19
CA PRO A 176 14.07 7.42 9.22
C PRO A 176 12.89 8.38 9.42
N ILE A 177 11.85 8.29 8.57
CA ILE A 177 10.67 9.15 8.66
C ILE A 177 9.76 8.73 9.81
N GLY A 178 9.01 9.68 10.37
CA GLY A 178 8.04 9.41 11.43
C GLY A 178 8.63 9.08 12.81
N ALA A 179 9.94 9.27 12.99
CA ALA A 179 10.50 9.45 14.33
C ALA A 179 9.88 10.71 14.95
N ARG A 180 9.41 10.62 16.21
CA ARG A 180 8.98 11.80 16.97
C ARG A 180 10.22 12.64 17.31
N LYS A 181 10.04 13.95 17.46
CA LYS A 181 11.11 14.93 17.74
C LYS A 181 11.72 14.80 19.16
N ASP A 182 11.39 13.73 19.88
CA ASP A 182 11.60 13.61 21.33
C ASP A 182 12.65 12.54 21.68
N GLU A 183 13.36 11.99 20.68
CA GLU A 183 14.40 10.94 20.83
C GLU A 183 15.76 11.36 20.21
N LEU A 184 16.10 12.65 20.29
CA LEU A 184 17.40 13.25 19.91
C LEU A 184 17.85 14.27 20.96
#